data_AF-A0A7C0YRG8-F1
#
_entry.id   AF-A0A7C0YRG8-F1
#
_cell.length_a   1.000
_cell.length_b   1.000
_cell.length_c   1.000
_cell.angle_alpha   90.00
_cell.angle_beta   90.00
_cell.angle_gamma   90.00
#
_symmetry.space_group_name_H-M   'P 1'
#
loop_
_entity.id
_entity.type
_entity.pdbx_description
1 polymer ?
#
loop_
_entity_poly.entity_id
_entity_poly.type
_entity_poly.pdbx_seq_one_letter_code
_entity_poly.pdbx_strand_id
1 'polypeptide(L)'
;MRKRLYETICLICLIVIACAFFARNADAELVERIVAVVNDEAILLSEFKTALRLVKESGKEVNEKEIIDGMINEILLLEQARKFSFGRDAVDAELSNPEKVINNYIDKRIKALIHIPFRDIEAYYFNNLEKYGERDLYDVKGEIEEYLLNRLLE
;
A
#
# COMPACT_ATOMS: atom_id res chain seq x y z
N MET A 1 26.19 68.97 12.46
CA MET A 1 25.93 67.90 11.47
C MET A 1 26.63 66.58 11.76
N ARG A 2 27.95 66.53 12.04
CA ARG A 2 28.66 65.25 12.30
C ARG A 2 28.08 64.39 13.43
N LYS A 3 27.70 64.97 14.59
CA LYS A 3 27.09 64.21 15.72
C LYS A 3 25.80 63.47 15.33
N ARG A 4 24.88 64.14 14.62
CA ARG A 4 23.63 63.51 14.13
C ARG A 4 23.89 62.38 13.13
N LEU A 5 24.96 62.47 12.33
CA LEU A 5 25.37 61.42 11.39
C LEU A 5 25.84 60.16 12.13
N TYR A 6 26.66 60.31 13.18
CA TYR A 6 27.10 59.19 14.02
C TYR A 6 25.94 58.55 14.80
N GLU A 7 25.01 59.37 15.31
CA GLU A 7 23.79 58.88 15.96
C GLU A 7 22.94 58.02 15.01
N THR A 8 22.73 58.47 13.77
CA THR A 8 21.98 57.68 12.77
C THR A 8 22.68 56.38 12.39
N ILE A 9 24.02 56.38 12.27
CA ILE A 9 24.80 55.18 11.96
C ILE A 9 24.71 54.17 13.12
N CYS A 10 24.87 54.63 14.37
CA CYS A 10 24.72 53.77 15.54
C CYS A 10 23.32 53.16 15.63
N LEU A 11 22.27 53.93 15.31
CA LEU A 11 20.89 53.45 15.33
C LEU A 11 20.65 52.37 14.26
N ILE A 12 21.17 52.57 13.05
CA ILE A 12 21.11 51.57 11.97
C ILE A 12 21.88 50.31 12.37
N CYS A 13 23.10 50.44 12.91
CA CYS A 13 23.87 49.28 13.38
C CYS A 13 23.13 48.50 14.47
N LEU A 14 22.46 49.20 15.40
CA LEU A 14 21.70 48.57 16.47
C LEU A 14 20.46 47.83 15.94
N ILE A 15 19.79 48.38 14.94
CA ILE A 15 18.67 47.72 14.23
C ILE A 15 19.17 46.46 13.50
N VAL A 16 20.29 46.53 12.78
CA VAL A 16 20.86 45.39 12.06
C VAL A 16 21.27 44.27 13.01
N ILE A 17 21.88 44.61 14.15
CA ILE A 17 22.25 43.64 15.20
C ILE A 17 20.99 43.00 15.78
N ALA A 18 19.94 43.77 16.08
CA ALA A 18 18.68 43.23 16.57
C ALA A 18 18.06 42.24 15.57
N CYS A 19 17.99 42.60 14.28
CA CYS A 19 17.48 41.71 13.23
C CYS A 19 18.31 40.42 13.10
N ALA A 20 19.63 40.47 13.25
CA ALA A 20 20.49 39.29 13.22
C ALA A 20 20.28 38.35 14.42
N PHE A 21 19.90 38.88 15.59
CA PHE A 21 19.54 38.06 16.75
C PHE A 21 18.20 37.34 16.57
N PHE A 22 17.20 37.98 15.96
CA PHE A 22 15.90 37.34 15.69
C PHE A 22 15.98 36.25 14.60
N ALA A 23 16.91 36.37 13.66
CA ALA A 23 17.11 35.38 12.59
C ALA A 23 17.78 34.06 13.07
N ARG A 24 18.18 33.95 14.34
CA ARG A 24 18.83 32.74 14.88
C ARG A 24 17.87 31.57 15.14
N ASN A 25 16.56 31.81 15.19
CA ASN A 25 15.56 30.77 15.48
C ASN A 25 14.94 30.20 14.20
N ALA A 26 15.77 29.90 13.21
CA ALA A 26 15.33 29.12 12.05
C ALA A 26 15.47 27.63 12.40
N ASP A 27 14.52 27.11 13.17
CA ASP A 27 14.44 25.67 13.43
C ASP A 27 13.82 24.98 12.21
N ALA A 28 14.57 24.07 11.61
CA ALA A 28 14.04 23.14 10.61
C ALA A 28 13.48 21.93 11.35
N GLU A 29 12.16 21.92 11.55
CA GLU A 29 11.47 20.76 12.11
C GLU A 29 11.41 19.63 11.06
N LEU A 30 11.83 18.42 11.45
CA LEU A 30 11.67 17.23 10.60
C LEU A 30 10.20 16.82 10.60
N VAL A 31 9.47 17.22 9.57
CA VAL A 31 8.02 16.97 9.45
C VAL A 31 7.71 15.49 9.28
N GLU A 32 8.46 14.78 8.43
CA GLU A 32 8.16 13.39 8.09
C GLU A 32 9.42 12.59 7.71
N ARG A 33 9.37 11.28 7.94
CA ARG A 33 10.42 10.34 7.52
C ARG A 33 9.85 9.36 6.52
N ILE A 34 10.65 8.99 5.53
CA ILE A 34 10.30 7.95 4.55
C ILE A 34 10.81 6.61 5.07
N VAL A 35 9.94 5.60 5.09
CA VAL A 35 10.27 4.23 5.50
C VAL A 35 10.71 3.41 4.29
N ALA A 36 10.04 3.59 3.15
CA ALA A 36 10.36 2.91 1.91
C ALA A 36 9.96 3.78 0.71
N VAL A 37 10.60 3.54 -0.43
CA VAL A 37 10.22 4.12 -1.73
C VAL A 37 9.92 2.96 -2.67
N VAL A 38 8.71 2.95 -3.23
CA VAL A 38 8.21 1.92 -4.14
C VAL A 38 7.89 2.60 -5.46
N ASN A 39 8.75 2.41 -6.45
CA ASN A 39 8.71 3.14 -7.72
C ASN A 39 8.66 4.66 -7.48
N ASP A 40 7.56 5.32 -7.83
CA ASP A 40 7.36 6.77 -7.69
C ASP A 40 6.56 7.16 -6.43
N GLU A 41 6.23 6.20 -5.57
CA GLU A 41 5.46 6.39 -4.34
C GLU A 41 6.33 6.17 -3.09
N ALA A 42 6.21 7.05 -2.09
CA ALA A 42 6.97 6.97 -0.85
C ALA A 42 6.04 6.57 0.30
N ILE A 43 6.41 5.54 1.05
CA ILE A 43 5.71 5.14 2.26
C ILE A 43 6.26 5.96 3.44
N LEU A 44 5.39 6.74 4.06
CA LEU A 44 5.74 7.62 5.17
C LEU A 44 5.76 6.86 6.50
N LEU A 45 6.54 7.37 7.47
CA LEU A 45 6.62 6.78 8.81
C LEU A 45 5.29 6.90 9.56
N SER A 46 4.55 7.99 9.36
CA SER A 46 3.21 8.17 9.92
C SER A 46 2.20 7.13 9.40
N GLU A 47 2.25 6.83 8.10
CA GLU A 47 1.41 5.82 7.45
C GLU A 47 1.74 4.42 7.97
N PHE A 48 3.03 4.07 8.01
CA PHE A 48 3.49 2.78 8.54
C PHE A 48 3.09 2.60 10.02
N LYS A 49 3.24 3.65 10.85
CA LYS A 49 2.79 3.62 12.25
C LYS A 49 1.28 3.46 12.37
N THR A 50 0.51 4.06 11.46
CA THR A 50 -0.95 3.92 11.43
C THR A 50 -1.34 2.48 11.11
N ALA A 51 -0.73 1.89 10.07
CA ALA A 51 -0.93 0.49 9.73
C ALA A 51 -0.57 -0.45 10.89
N LEU A 52 0.57 -0.21 11.55
CA LEU A 52 0.98 -0.91 12.76
C LEU A 52 -0.05 -0.85 13.88
N ARG A 53 -0.64 0.33 14.12
CA ARG A 53 -1.67 0.50 15.16
C ARG A 53 -2.92 -0.30 14.84
N LEU A 54 -3.39 -0.28 13.60
CA LEU A 54 -4.57 -1.02 13.15
C LEU A 54 -4.40 -2.54 13.36
N VAL A 55 -3.22 -3.08 13.02
CA VAL A 55 -2.94 -4.51 13.24
C VAL A 55 -2.88 -4.85 14.73
N LYS A 56 -2.27 -4.00 15.56
CA LYS A 56 -2.25 -4.18 17.02
C LYS A 56 -3.67 -4.19 17.62
N GLU A 57 -4.52 -3.28 17.17
CA GLU A 57 -5.92 -3.19 17.63
C GLU A 57 -6.75 -4.42 17.22
N SER A 58 -6.37 -5.11 16.13
CA SER A 58 -7.01 -6.36 15.69
C SER A 58 -6.65 -7.60 16.54
N GLY A 59 -5.72 -7.47 17.50
CA GLY A 59 -5.29 -8.56 18.37
C GLY A 59 -4.38 -9.60 17.72
N LYS A 60 -3.90 -9.35 16.50
CA LYS A 60 -2.94 -10.21 15.80
C LYS A 60 -1.51 -9.97 16.28
N GLU A 61 -0.67 -11.00 16.22
CA GLU A 61 0.76 -10.86 16.42
C GLU A 61 1.33 -9.91 15.37
N VAL A 62 2.17 -8.97 15.80
CA VAL A 62 2.62 -7.86 14.96
C VAL A 62 4.03 -8.12 14.48
N ASN A 63 4.15 -8.43 13.19
CA ASN A 63 5.43 -8.47 12.49
C ASN A 63 5.57 -7.20 11.64
N GLU A 64 6.45 -6.29 12.07
CA GLU A 64 6.72 -5.02 11.36
C GLU A 64 7.12 -5.24 9.91
N LYS A 65 7.86 -6.32 9.63
CA LYS A 65 8.29 -6.68 8.28
C LYS A 65 7.11 -7.09 7.40
N GLU A 66 6.20 -7.90 7.91
CA GLU A 66 5.01 -8.31 7.15
C GLU A 66 4.10 -7.12 6.83
N ILE A 67 4.02 -6.15 7.74
CA ILE A 67 3.21 -4.95 7.52
C ILE A 67 3.80 -4.09 6.41
N ILE A 68 5.11 -3.80 6.45
CA ILE A 68 5.73 -3.01 5.39
C ILE A 68 5.72 -3.75 4.06
N ASP A 69 5.97 -5.07 4.06
CA ASP A 69 5.88 -5.90 2.85
C ASP A 69 4.45 -5.87 2.29
N GLY A 70 3.43 -5.91 3.13
CA GLY A 70 2.02 -5.77 2.75
C GLY A 70 1.74 -4.42 2.08
N MET A 71 2.21 -3.31 2.67
CA MET A 71 2.05 -1.97 2.10
C MET A 71 2.76 -1.85 0.74
N ILE A 72 3.98 -2.39 0.61
CA ILE A 72 4.72 -2.42 -0.66
C ILE A 72 3.95 -3.22 -1.72
N ASN A 73 3.46 -4.40 -1.35
CA ASN A 73 2.71 -5.27 -2.26
C ASN A 73 1.41 -4.61 -2.72
N GLU A 74 0.71 -3.90 -1.84
CA GLU A 74 -0.50 -3.16 -2.18
C GLU A 74 -0.22 -2.10 -3.26
N ILE A 75 0.83 -1.28 -3.08
CA ILE A 75 1.25 -0.26 -4.05
C ILE A 75 1.57 -0.90 -5.40
N LEU A 76 2.38 -1.96 -5.40
CA LEU A 76 2.77 -2.66 -6.63
C LEU A 76 1.57 -3.27 -7.35
N LEU A 77 0.66 -3.93 -6.62
CA LEU A 77 -0.54 -4.54 -7.19
C LEU A 77 -1.48 -3.49 -7.75
N LEU A 78 -1.68 -2.38 -7.04
CA LEU A 78 -2.53 -1.28 -7.50
C LEU A 78 -1.98 -0.65 -8.78
N GLU A 79 -0.66 -0.43 -8.85
CA GLU A 79 -0.02 0.11 -10.04
C GLU A 79 -0.21 -0.80 -11.25
N GLN A 80 -0.01 -2.12 -11.08
CA GLN A 80 -0.26 -3.09 -12.15
C GLN A 80 -1.74 -3.11 -12.54
N ALA A 81 -2.65 -3.10 -11.56
CA ALA A 81 -4.08 -3.10 -11.81
C ALA A 81 -4.51 -1.87 -12.64
N ARG A 82 -3.98 -0.68 -12.33
CA ARG A 82 -4.23 0.54 -13.11
C ARG A 82 -3.68 0.43 -14.54
N LYS A 83 -2.46 -0.07 -14.72
CA LYS A 83 -1.85 -0.27 -16.05
C LYS A 83 -2.65 -1.22 -16.94
N PHE A 84 -3.30 -2.22 -16.35
CA PHE A 84 -4.14 -3.20 -17.06
C PHE A 84 -5.62 -2.80 -17.15
N SER A 85 -6.00 -1.64 -16.63
CA SER A 85 -7.37 -1.14 -16.74
C SER A 85 -7.53 -0.41 -18.10
N PHE A 86 -8.53 -0.80 -18.89
CA PHE A 86 -8.76 -0.23 -20.22
C PHE A 86 -10.19 0.27 -20.40
N GLY A 87 -10.38 1.34 -21.17
CA GLY A 87 -11.71 1.87 -21.49
C GLY A 87 -12.48 2.32 -20.25
N ARG A 88 -13.71 1.81 -20.07
CA ARG A 88 -14.56 2.15 -18.92
C ARG A 88 -13.94 1.71 -17.59
N ASP A 89 -13.22 0.58 -17.59
CA ASP A 89 -12.55 0.05 -16.39
C ASP A 89 -11.45 1.00 -15.88
N ALA A 90 -10.81 1.80 -16.75
CA ALA A 90 -9.80 2.78 -16.34
C ALA A 90 -10.40 3.97 -15.59
N VAL A 91 -11.54 4.48 -16.06
CA VAL A 91 -12.28 5.56 -15.38
C VAL A 91 -12.81 5.08 -14.04
N ASP A 92 -13.34 3.86 -14.00
CA ASP A 92 -13.82 3.26 -12.77
C ASP A 92 -12.66 2.96 -11.80
N ALA A 93 -11.46 2.60 -12.29
CA ALA A 93 -10.29 2.34 -11.46
C ALA A 93 -9.73 3.60 -10.77
N GLU A 94 -9.85 4.77 -11.39
CA GLU A 94 -9.46 6.03 -10.75
C GLU A 94 -10.45 6.49 -9.68
N LEU A 95 -11.73 6.14 -9.84
CA LEU A 95 -12.82 6.56 -8.94
C LEU A 95 -13.20 5.52 -7.88
N SER A 96 -12.73 4.27 -8.04
CA SER A 96 -13.06 3.15 -7.15
C SER A 96 -12.09 3.01 -5.98
N ASN A 97 -12.56 2.30 -4.94
CA ASN A 97 -11.72 1.82 -3.85
C ASN A 97 -10.54 0.98 -4.41
N PRO A 98 -9.27 1.26 -4.03
CA PRO A 98 -8.09 0.49 -4.42
C PRO A 98 -8.25 -1.03 -4.36
N GLU A 99 -8.87 -1.54 -3.31
CA GLU A 99 -9.09 -2.98 -3.11
C GLU A 99 -9.94 -3.59 -4.24
N LYS A 100 -10.98 -2.87 -4.69
CA LYS A 100 -11.83 -3.31 -5.79
C LYS A 100 -11.07 -3.36 -7.12
N VAL A 101 -10.17 -2.40 -7.34
CA VAL A 101 -9.34 -2.31 -8.55
C VAL A 101 -8.37 -3.49 -8.60
N ILE A 102 -7.70 -3.76 -7.47
CA ILE A 102 -6.79 -4.91 -7.31
C ILE A 102 -7.56 -6.23 -7.54
N ASN A 103 -8.71 -6.43 -6.90
CA ASN A 103 -9.49 -7.67 -7.04
C ASN A 103 -9.94 -7.90 -8.48
N ASN A 104 -10.41 -6.86 -9.17
CA ASN A 104 -10.78 -6.97 -10.59
C ASN A 104 -9.58 -7.37 -11.47
N TYR A 105 -8.39 -6.85 -11.17
CA TYR A 105 -7.16 -7.24 -11.87
C TYR A 105 -6.79 -8.71 -11.59
N ILE A 106 -6.85 -9.16 -10.34
CA ILE A 106 -6.61 -10.56 -9.96
C ILE A 106 -7.55 -11.48 -10.73
N ASP A 107 -8.84 -11.17 -10.75
CA ASP A 107 -9.86 -12.00 -11.40
C ASP A 107 -9.69 -12.05 -12.92
N LYS A 108 -9.52 -10.90 -13.57
CA LYS A 108 -9.45 -10.82 -15.04
C LYS A 108 -8.12 -11.27 -15.61
N ARG A 109 -7.02 -11.09 -14.86
CA ARG A 109 -5.66 -11.29 -15.38
C ARG A 109 -4.93 -12.46 -14.74
N ILE A 110 -4.96 -12.57 -13.42
CA ILE A 110 -4.18 -13.58 -12.70
C ILE A 110 -4.91 -14.93 -12.73
N LYS A 111 -6.16 -14.98 -12.26
CA LYS A 111 -6.99 -16.21 -12.26
C LYS A 111 -7.14 -16.80 -13.65
N ALA A 112 -7.32 -15.94 -14.66
CA ALA A 112 -7.44 -16.37 -16.06
C ALA A 112 -6.17 -17.07 -16.63
N LEU A 113 -5.00 -16.89 -16.01
CA LEU A 113 -3.75 -17.53 -16.42
C LEU A 113 -3.47 -18.85 -15.68
N ILE A 114 -4.19 -19.12 -14.59
CA ILE A 114 -3.98 -20.32 -13.79
C ILE A 114 -4.87 -21.45 -14.36
N HIS A 115 -4.22 -22.53 -14.78
CA HIS A 115 -4.91 -23.75 -15.19
C HIS A 115 -4.76 -24.83 -14.12
N ILE A 116 -5.88 -25.30 -13.57
CA ILE A 116 -5.90 -26.46 -12.69
C ILE A 116 -6.11 -27.71 -13.55
N PRO A 117 -5.12 -28.61 -13.65
CA PRO A 117 -5.28 -29.80 -14.46
C PRO A 117 -6.30 -30.75 -13.83
N PHE A 118 -7.07 -31.43 -14.68
CA PHE A 118 -8.13 -32.35 -14.21
C PHE A 118 -7.63 -33.42 -13.23
N ARG A 119 -6.39 -33.89 -13.41
CA ARG A 119 -5.75 -34.85 -12.51
C ARG A 119 -5.68 -34.36 -11.07
N ASP A 120 -5.44 -33.07 -10.86
CA ASP A 120 -5.30 -32.51 -9.51
C ASP A 120 -6.69 -32.34 -8.86
N ILE A 121 -7.72 -32.05 -9.67
CA ILE A 121 -9.13 -32.04 -9.25
C ILE A 121 -9.57 -33.46 -8.83
N GLU A 122 -9.26 -34.45 -9.64
CA GLU A 122 -9.56 -35.87 -9.39
C GLU A 122 -8.86 -36.37 -8.12
N ALA A 123 -7.56 -36.10 -7.98
CA ALA A 123 -6.80 -36.46 -6.79
C ALA A 123 -7.37 -35.80 -5.53
N TYR A 124 -7.77 -34.52 -5.61
CA TYR A 124 -8.38 -33.84 -4.48
C TYR A 124 -9.73 -34.47 -4.09
N TYR A 125 -10.59 -34.77 -5.06
CA TYR A 125 -11.88 -35.41 -4.82
C TYR A 125 -11.73 -36.77 -4.12
N PHE A 126 -10.90 -37.66 -4.64
CA PHE A 126 -10.72 -39.00 -4.07
C PHE A 126 -10.09 -38.98 -2.67
N ASN A 127 -9.24 -37.99 -2.38
CA ASN A 127 -8.68 -37.81 -1.04
C ASN A 127 -9.67 -37.15 -0.05
N ASN A 128 -10.80 -36.65 -0.51
CA ASN A 128 -11.79 -35.93 0.31
C ASN A 128 -13.22 -36.43 0.07
N LEU A 129 -13.41 -37.72 -0.24
CA LEU A 129 -14.72 -38.31 -0.56
C LEU A 129 -15.77 -38.02 0.52
N GLU A 130 -15.38 -38.06 1.79
CA GLU A 130 -16.28 -37.77 2.93
C GLU A 130 -16.90 -36.37 2.86
N LYS A 131 -16.21 -35.39 2.27
CA LYS A 131 -16.69 -34.00 2.12
C LYS A 131 -17.82 -33.88 1.09
N TYR A 132 -17.87 -34.79 0.11
CA TYR A 132 -18.76 -34.69 -1.05
C TYR A 132 -19.91 -35.71 -1.03
N GLY A 133 -19.86 -36.71 -0.15
CA GLY A 133 -20.93 -37.68 0.07
C GLY A 133 -21.22 -38.50 -1.20
N GLU A 134 -22.48 -38.50 -1.64
CA GLU A 134 -22.92 -39.25 -2.83
C GLU A 134 -22.75 -38.47 -4.15
N ARG A 135 -22.26 -37.23 -4.11
CA ARG A 135 -22.10 -36.39 -5.32
C ARG A 135 -20.94 -36.91 -6.17
N ASP A 136 -21.17 -37.04 -7.48
CA ASP A 136 -20.13 -37.45 -8.43
C ASP A 136 -19.07 -36.35 -8.59
N LEU A 137 -17.84 -36.72 -8.94
CA LEU A 137 -16.74 -35.82 -9.30
C LEU A 137 -17.19 -34.74 -10.29
N TYR A 138 -17.98 -35.09 -11.31
CA TYR A 138 -18.43 -34.11 -12.30
C TYR A 138 -19.37 -33.05 -11.71
N ASP A 139 -20.17 -33.40 -10.70
CA ASP A 139 -21.10 -32.49 -10.03
C ASP A 139 -20.38 -31.49 -9.13
N VAL A 140 -19.19 -31.85 -8.64
CA VAL A 140 -18.38 -31.01 -7.73
C VAL A 140 -17.12 -30.45 -8.39
N LYS A 141 -16.83 -30.80 -9.64
CA LYS A 141 -15.62 -30.39 -10.36
C LYS A 141 -15.36 -28.89 -10.25
N GLY A 142 -16.39 -28.08 -10.51
CA GLY A 142 -16.28 -26.63 -10.47
C GLY A 142 -15.95 -26.09 -9.08
N GLU A 143 -16.58 -26.64 -8.04
CA GLU A 143 -16.31 -26.27 -6.64
C GLU A 143 -14.88 -26.63 -6.21
N ILE A 144 -14.38 -27.79 -6.65
CA ILE A 144 -13.01 -28.23 -6.37
C ILE A 144 -12.01 -27.36 -7.13
N GLU A 145 -12.27 -27.09 -8.40
CA GLU A 145 -11.43 -26.23 -9.24
C GLU A 145 -11.32 -24.82 -8.65
N GLU A 146 -12.44 -24.23 -8.22
CA GLU A 146 -12.46 -22.93 -7.53
C GLU A 146 -11.72 -22.97 -6.19
N TYR A 147 -11.92 -24.02 -5.39
CA TYR A 147 -11.20 -24.19 -4.12
C TYR A 147 -9.69 -24.30 -4.33
N LEU A 148 -9.25 -25.13 -5.28
CA LEU A 148 -7.83 -25.32 -5.59
C LEU A 148 -7.22 -24.02 -6.15
N LEU A 149 -7.96 -23.30 -6.99
CA LEU A 149 -7.54 -21.99 -7.49
C LEU A 149 -7.36 -20.98 -6.36
N ASN A 150 -8.32 -20.86 -5.46
CA ASN A 150 -8.24 -19.92 -4.33
C ASN A 150 -7.10 -20.28 -3.38
N ARG A 151 -6.86 -21.57 -3.14
CA ARG A 151 -5.73 -22.04 -2.33
C ARG A 151 -4.36 -21.70 -2.91
N LEU A 152 -4.23 -21.55 -4.23
CA LEU A 152 -2.99 -21.11 -4.86
C LEU A 152 -2.74 -19.60 -4.74
N LEU A 153 -3.79 -18.83 -4.40
CA LEU A 153 -3.73 -17.38 -4.26
C LEU A 153 -3.58 -16.90 -2.81
N GLU A 154 -3.78 -17.80 -1.83
CA GLU A 154 -3.48 -17.60 -0.41
C GLU A 154 -1.98 -17.73 -0.10
#